data_AF-A0A428UPS9-F1
#
_entry.id   AF-A0A428UPS9-F1
#
_cell.length_a   1.000
_cell.length_b   1.000
_cell.length_c   1.000
_cell.angle_alpha   90.00
_cell.angle_beta   90.00
_cell.angle_gamma   90.00
#
_symmetry.space_group_name_H-M   'P 1'
#
loop_
_entity.id
_entity.type
_entity.pdbx_description
1 polymer ?
#
loop_
_entity_poly.entity_id
_entity_poly.type
_entity_poly.pdbx_seq_one_letter_code
_entity_poly.pdbx_strand_id
1 'polypeptide(L)'
;MKDAFGRLLGPRNGLLFKTYERAWHIYQDQSTSPECHELLHQTLMLWMSVRLTTRSSFIVGNETLGMRRDILDATSPNHGMIPLPPVLGAQLDLILIHHIQTRLRRELLDKLQKMMSKNKQSTWLVTYLVVFILLHNTALITAHDAGYAKKHGMKRRFAREEKVKEYHLGANILLAHFHYCNKGIYPFSEDCKDQDLRTLAGLDEEKDQICAHHHQLRQAESAGVGRDPTSRRV
;
A
#
# COMPACT_ATOMS: atom_id res chain seq x y z
N MET A 1 -14.17 -6.33 1.75
CA MET A 1 -13.08 -5.34 1.57
C MET A 1 -13.00 -4.28 2.66
N LYS A 2 -14.11 -3.64 3.08
CA LYS A 2 -14.08 -2.59 4.12
C LYS A 2 -13.49 -3.03 5.46
N ASP A 3 -13.75 -4.27 5.89
CA ASP A 3 -13.15 -4.82 7.12
C ASP A 3 -11.64 -5.06 6.99
N ALA A 4 -11.22 -5.51 5.81
CA ALA A 4 -9.79 -5.66 5.50
C ALA A 4 -9.08 -4.30 5.53
N PHE A 5 -9.70 -3.25 4.98
CA PHE A 5 -9.16 -1.89 5.05
C PHE A 5 -9.00 -1.41 6.49
N GLY A 6 -10.01 -1.60 7.35
CA GLY A 6 -9.92 -1.20 8.76
C GLY A 6 -8.73 -1.86 9.48
N ARG A 7 -8.47 -3.15 9.20
CA ARG A 7 -7.37 -3.92 9.83
C ARG A 7 -5.99 -3.67 9.20
N LEU A 8 -5.94 -3.32 7.91
CA LEU A 8 -4.70 -3.22 7.14
C LEU A 8 -4.20 -1.78 6.97
N LEU A 9 -5.11 -0.81 6.98
CA LEU A 9 -4.85 0.59 6.65
C LEU A 9 -5.13 1.55 7.82
N GLY A 10 -5.78 1.06 8.88
CA GLY A 10 -6.07 1.84 10.08
C GLY A 10 -7.46 2.49 10.06
N PRO A 11 -7.63 3.65 10.74
CA PRO A 11 -8.94 4.21 11.00
C PRO A 11 -9.63 4.72 9.72
N ARG A 12 -10.97 4.66 9.69
CA ARG A 12 -11.79 4.98 8.49
C ARG A 12 -11.66 6.43 8.01
N ASN A 13 -11.45 7.35 8.94
CA ASN A 13 -11.20 8.76 8.63
C ASN A 13 -9.74 9.03 8.22
N GLY A 14 -8.86 8.05 8.36
CA GLY A 14 -7.46 8.12 8.01
C GLY A 14 -7.24 8.13 6.50
N LEU A 15 -6.17 8.80 6.10
CA LEU A 15 -5.81 8.99 4.70
C LEU A 15 -5.75 7.68 3.92
N LEU A 16 -4.97 6.72 4.42
CA LEU A 16 -4.76 5.42 3.76
C LEU A 16 -6.08 4.70 3.50
N PHE A 17 -6.98 4.69 4.48
CA PHE A 17 -8.29 4.08 4.34
C PHE A 17 -9.07 4.74 3.20
N LYS A 18 -9.17 6.07 3.22
CA LYS A 18 -9.92 6.83 2.20
C LYS A 18 -9.36 6.65 0.79
N THR A 19 -8.03 6.60 0.63
CA THR A 19 -7.43 6.38 -0.70
C THR A 19 -7.79 5.03 -1.28
N TYR A 20 -7.66 3.97 -0.47
CA TYR A 20 -7.97 2.61 -0.91
C TYR A 20 -9.48 2.41 -1.08
N GLU A 21 -10.31 3.05 -0.24
CA GLU A 21 -11.76 3.08 -0.42
C GLU A 21 -12.14 3.77 -1.72
N ARG A 22 -11.50 4.88 -2.09
CA ARG A 22 -11.74 5.54 -3.38
C ARG A 22 -11.34 4.67 -4.56
N ALA A 23 -10.17 4.03 -4.50
CA ALA A 23 -9.73 3.08 -5.51
C ALA A 23 -10.71 1.91 -5.66
N TRP A 24 -11.22 1.40 -4.54
CA TRP A 24 -12.23 0.34 -4.51
C TRP A 24 -13.56 0.80 -5.12
N HIS A 25 -14.03 2.01 -4.83
CA HIS A 25 -15.24 2.55 -5.42
C HIS A 25 -15.15 2.71 -6.93
N ILE A 26 -14.04 3.24 -7.45
CA ILE A 26 -13.83 3.35 -8.91
C ILE A 26 -13.78 1.95 -9.55
N TYR A 27 -13.14 0.99 -8.88
CA TYR A 27 -13.10 -0.39 -9.36
C TYR A 27 -14.51 -1.03 -9.42
N GLN A 28 -15.40 -0.73 -8.48
CA GLN A 28 -16.77 -1.25 -8.47
C GLN A 28 -17.73 -0.54 -9.43
N ASP A 29 -17.36 0.64 -9.92
CA ASP A 29 -18.18 1.44 -10.82
C ASP A 29 -18.17 0.84 -12.23
N GLN A 30 -19.36 0.47 -12.71
CA GLN A 30 -19.55 -0.14 -14.03
C GLN A 30 -19.27 0.82 -15.19
N SER A 31 -19.27 2.13 -14.93
CA SER A 31 -18.94 3.16 -15.93
C SER A 31 -17.42 3.33 -16.12
N THR A 32 -16.61 2.74 -15.24
CA THR A 32 -15.15 2.81 -15.32
C THR A 32 -14.64 2.13 -16.59
N SER A 33 -13.73 2.81 -17.31
CA SER A 33 -13.16 2.26 -18.53
C SER A 33 -12.46 0.91 -18.26
N PRO A 34 -12.50 -0.05 -19.22
CA PRO A 34 -11.88 -1.36 -19.02
C PRO A 34 -10.39 -1.29 -18.65
N GLU A 35 -9.68 -0.32 -19.22
CA GLU A 35 -8.26 -0.06 -18.93
C GLU A 35 -8.04 0.34 -17.46
N CYS A 36 -8.87 1.24 -16.93
CA CYS A 36 -8.81 1.70 -15.54
C CYS A 36 -9.23 0.60 -14.55
N HIS A 37 -10.32 -0.11 -14.87
CA HIS A 37 -10.83 -1.20 -14.05
C HIS A 37 -9.77 -2.29 -13.87
N GLU A 38 -9.17 -2.73 -14.98
CA GLU A 38 -8.16 -3.78 -14.97
C GLU A 38 -6.88 -3.35 -14.23
N LEU A 39 -6.43 -2.10 -14.40
CA LEU A 39 -5.25 -1.61 -13.68
C LEU A 39 -5.50 -1.56 -12.16
N LEU A 40 -6.67 -1.08 -11.72
CA LEU A 40 -7.04 -1.06 -10.31
C LEU A 40 -7.14 -2.47 -9.74
N HIS A 41 -7.78 -3.39 -10.48
CA HIS A 41 -7.90 -4.79 -10.09
C HIS A 41 -6.54 -5.43 -9.85
N GLN A 42 -5.63 -5.32 -10.83
CA GLN A 42 -4.28 -5.86 -10.72
C GLN A 42 -3.50 -5.24 -9.56
N THR A 43 -3.68 -3.93 -9.33
CA THR A 43 -3.02 -3.21 -8.23
C THR A 43 -3.49 -3.69 -6.87
N LEU A 44 -4.80 -3.83 -6.68
CA LEU A 44 -5.39 -4.31 -5.43
C LEU A 44 -5.05 -5.78 -5.17
N MET A 45 -5.05 -6.61 -6.21
CA MET A 45 -4.61 -8.02 -6.15
C MET A 45 -3.13 -8.14 -5.78
N LEU A 46 -2.26 -7.34 -6.40
CA LEU A 46 -0.84 -7.31 -6.08
C LEU A 46 -0.63 -6.85 -4.63
N TRP A 47 -1.28 -5.77 -4.22
CA TRP A 47 -1.20 -5.29 -2.84
C TRP A 47 -1.62 -6.37 -1.83
N MET A 48 -2.80 -6.97 -2.01
CA MET A 48 -3.31 -7.97 -1.08
C MET A 48 -2.43 -9.22 -1.04
N SER A 49 -1.98 -9.72 -2.20
CA SER A 49 -1.09 -10.88 -2.26
C SER A 49 0.23 -10.63 -1.53
N VAL A 50 0.81 -9.43 -1.64
CA VAL A 50 2.00 -9.03 -0.88
C VAL A 50 1.69 -8.92 0.62
N ARG A 51 0.52 -8.41 1.01
CA ARG A 51 0.14 -8.31 2.43
C ARG A 51 0.02 -9.68 3.09
N LEU A 52 -0.52 -10.66 2.38
CA LEU A 52 -0.67 -12.02 2.88
C LEU A 52 0.68 -12.71 3.12
N THR A 53 1.70 -12.41 2.31
CA THR A 53 3.06 -12.97 2.48
C THR A 53 3.96 -12.16 3.43
N THR A 54 3.48 -11.03 3.96
CA THR A 54 4.24 -10.12 4.86
C THR A 54 3.57 -9.94 6.22
N ARG A 55 2.56 -10.75 6.53
CA ARG A 55 1.89 -10.77 7.83
C ARG A 55 1.77 -12.20 8.34
N SER A 56 1.80 -12.34 9.66
CA SER A 56 1.49 -13.60 10.32
C SER A 56 0.03 -13.98 10.03
N SER A 57 -0.16 -15.22 9.61
CA SER A 57 -1.48 -15.80 9.30
C SER A 57 -1.84 -16.83 10.36
N PHE A 58 -3.13 -16.87 10.71
CA PHE A 58 -3.66 -17.71 11.77
C PHE A 58 -4.93 -18.40 11.28
N ILE A 59 -5.16 -19.62 11.76
CA ILE A 59 -6.39 -20.35 11.54
C ILE A 59 -7.51 -19.67 12.35
N VAL A 60 -8.65 -19.47 11.70
CA VAL A 60 -9.86 -18.90 12.28
C VAL A 60 -11.03 -19.87 12.08
N GLY A 61 -11.99 -19.86 13.02
CA GLY A 61 -13.17 -20.73 12.97
C GLY A 61 -13.10 -21.93 13.92
N ASN A 62 -13.98 -22.91 13.68
CA ASN A 62 -14.13 -24.10 14.52
C ASN A 62 -13.11 -25.20 14.15
N GLU A 63 -12.74 -25.31 12.87
CA GLU A 63 -11.70 -26.22 12.42
C GLU A 63 -10.32 -25.67 12.82
N THR A 64 -9.53 -26.48 13.51
CA THR A 64 -8.21 -26.10 14.04
C THR A 64 -7.07 -26.97 13.51
N LEU A 65 -7.36 -27.90 12.60
CA LEU A 65 -6.45 -28.93 12.10
C LEU A 65 -5.85 -29.77 13.23
N GLY A 66 -6.64 -30.02 14.28
CA GLY A 66 -6.22 -30.74 15.48
C GLY A 66 -5.26 -29.97 16.39
N MET A 67 -4.98 -28.69 16.11
CA MET A 67 -4.09 -27.87 16.93
C MET A 67 -4.83 -27.24 18.10
N ARG A 68 -4.13 -27.13 19.23
CA ARG A 68 -4.66 -26.50 20.46
C ARG A 68 -4.46 -24.99 20.42
N ARG A 69 -5.34 -24.25 21.10
CA ARG A 69 -5.29 -22.77 21.17
C ARG A 69 -4.17 -22.24 22.08
N ASP A 70 -3.63 -23.08 22.96
CA ASP A 70 -2.53 -22.78 23.89
C ASP A 70 -1.15 -23.13 23.34
N ILE A 71 -1.03 -23.41 22.03
CA ILE A 71 0.24 -23.73 21.36
C ILE A 71 1.28 -22.61 21.45
N LEU A 72 0.83 -21.36 21.58
CA LEU A 72 1.68 -20.20 21.80
C LEU A 72 1.71 -19.85 23.29
N ASP A 73 2.91 -19.62 23.82
CA ASP A 73 3.13 -19.26 25.22
C ASP A 73 2.30 -18.05 25.66
N ALA A 74 1.92 -17.99 26.94
CA ALA A 74 1.12 -16.90 27.51
C ALA A 74 1.78 -15.52 27.40
N THR A 75 3.11 -15.46 27.31
CA THR A 75 3.88 -14.23 27.08
C THR A 75 3.87 -13.78 25.61
N SER A 76 3.40 -14.62 24.69
CA SER A 76 3.26 -14.27 23.28
C SER A 76 2.14 -13.26 23.09
N PRO A 77 2.36 -12.19 22.30
CA PRO A 77 1.29 -11.26 21.93
C PRO A 77 0.16 -11.92 21.12
N ASN A 78 0.39 -13.14 20.63
CA ASN A 78 -0.57 -13.93 19.86
C ASN A 78 -1.10 -15.14 20.64
N HIS A 79 -1.00 -15.14 21.98
CA HIS A 79 -1.56 -16.21 22.81
C HIS A 79 -3.06 -16.44 22.50
N GLY A 80 -3.49 -17.71 22.49
CA GLY A 80 -4.85 -18.09 22.11
C GLY A 80 -5.11 -18.17 20.60
N MET A 81 -4.16 -17.72 19.76
CA MET A 81 -4.25 -17.82 18.31
C MET A 81 -3.57 -19.09 17.80
N ILE A 82 -4.10 -19.65 16.71
CA ILE A 82 -3.59 -20.87 16.09
C ILE A 82 -2.78 -20.47 14.85
N PRO A 83 -1.43 -20.58 14.85
CA PRO A 83 -0.63 -20.18 13.70
C PRO A 83 -0.89 -21.12 12.52
N LEU A 84 -0.75 -20.61 11.30
CA LEU A 84 -0.84 -21.45 10.11
C LEU A 84 0.30 -22.49 10.09
N PRO A 85 0.02 -23.78 9.82
CA PRO A 85 1.06 -24.81 9.75
C PRO A 85 2.13 -24.48 8.70
N PRO A 86 3.43 -24.77 8.95
CA PRO A 86 4.51 -24.37 8.05
C PRO A 86 4.36 -24.84 6.61
N VAL A 87 3.91 -26.09 6.41
CA VAL A 87 3.71 -26.66 5.06
C VAL A 87 2.59 -25.93 4.32
N LEU A 88 1.48 -25.67 5.00
CA LEU A 88 0.36 -24.92 4.42
C LEU A 88 0.76 -23.47 4.12
N GLY A 89 1.51 -22.84 5.02
CA GLY A 89 2.09 -21.51 4.78
C GLY A 89 2.98 -21.48 3.54
N ALA A 90 3.89 -22.44 3.40
CA ALA A 90 4.75 -22.55 2.22
C ALA A 90 3.96 -22.77 0.92
N GLN A 91 2.88 -23.56 0.96
CA GLN A 91 2.00 -23.75 -0.20
C GLN A 91 1.26 -22.47 -0.60
N LEU A 92 0.76 -21.71 0.39
CA LEU A 92 0.15 -20.40 0.13
C LEU A 92 1.18 -19.43 -0.46
N ASP A 93 2.39 -19.38 0.10
CA ASP A 93 3.47 -18.53 -0.41
C ASP A 93 3.83 -18.91 -1.86
N LEU A 94 3.89 -20.20 -2.19
CA LEU A 94 4.12 -20.66 -3.57
C LEU A 94 3.09 -20.06 -4.53
N ILE A 95 1.80 -20.13 -4.17
CA ILE A 95 0.72 -19.61 -4.99
C ILE A 95 0.78 -18.08 -5.08
N LEU A 96 0.87 -17.40 -3.94
CA LEU A 96 0.84 -15.94 -3.88
C LEU A 96 2.05 -15.34 -4.60
N ILE A 97 3.25 -15.86 -4.38
CA ILE A 97 4.49 -15.30 -4.94
C ILE A 97 4.66 -15.70 -6.40
N HIS A 98 4.60 -17.00 -6.70
CA HIS A 98 4.96 -17.50 -8.03
C HIS A 98 3.82 -17.38 -9.04
N HIS A 99 2.57 -17.65 -8.64
CA HIS A 99 1.44 -17.62 -9.58
C HIS A 99 0.77 -16.25 -9.68
N ILE A 100 0.78 -15.44 -8.61
CA ILE A 100 0.11 -14.13 -8.60
C ILE A 100 1.12 -12.99 -8.74
N GLN A 101 1.99 -12.77 -7.75
CA GLN A 101 2.87 -11.60 -7.71
C GLN A 101 3.84 -11.55 -8.91
N THR A 102 4.44 -12.69 -9.29
CA THR A 102 5.40 -12.75 -10.40
C THR A 102 4.76 -12.37 -11.74
N ARG A 103 3.53 -12.85 -11.98
CA ARG A 103 2.76 -12.52 -13.17
C ARG A 103 2.35 -11.03 -13.17
N LEU A 104 1.75 -10.57 -12.07
CA LEU A 104 1.23 -9.21 -11.96
C LEU A 104 2.32 -8.14 -12.04
N ARG A 105 3.55 -8.43 -11.58
CA ARG A 105 4.64 -7.43 -11.57
C ARG A 105 4.88 -6.81 -12.95
N ARG A 106 5.00 -7.63 -14.00
CA ARG A 106 5.30 -7.14 -15.35
C ARG A 106 4.06 -6.52 -15.98
N GLU A 107 2.92 -7.21 -15.92
CA GLU A 107 1.67 -6.74 -16.53
C GLU A 107 1.22 -5.39 -15.98
N LEU A 108 1.29 -5.21 -14.65
CA LEU A 108 0.86 -3.98 -14.01
C LEU A 108 1.76 -2.81 -14.39
N LEU A 109 3.08 -3.00 -14.37
CA LEU A 109 4.04 -1.96 -14.73
C LEU A 109 3.87 -1.53 -16.19
N ASP A 110 3.71 -2.49 -17.11
CA ASP A 110 3.46 -2.19 -18.52
C ASP A 110 2.17 -1.40 -18.73
N LYS A 111 1.08 -1.78 -18.03
CA LYS A 111 -0.20 -1.09 -18.12
C LYS A 111 -0.14 0.31 -17.50
N LEU A 112 0.50 0.45 -16.34
CA LEU A 112 0.71 1.73 -15.68
C LEU A 112 1.53 2.66 -16.56
N GLN A 113 2.65 2.18 -17.13
CA GLN A 113 3.47 2.95 -18.05
C GLN A 113 2.65 3.42 -19.25
N LYS A 114 1.91 2.52 -19.92
CA LYS A 114 1.05 2.88 -21.06
C LYS A 114 0.01 3.95 -20.69
N MET A 115 -0.63 3.83 -19.53
CA MET A 115 -1.62 4.81 -19.06
C MET A 115 -0.98 6.17 -18.77
N MET A 116 0.18 6.18 -18.12
CA MET A 116 0.94 7.40 -17.84
C MET A 116 1.42 8.08 -19.14
N SER A 117 1.90 7.31 -20.13
CA SER A 117 2.35 7.85 -21.42
C SER A 117 1.21 8.44 -22.24
N LYS A 118 -0.01 7.91 -22.14
CA LYS A 118 -1.21 8.51 -22.79
C LYS A 118 -1.54 9.89 -22.20
N ASN A 119 -1.13 10.16 -20.95
CA ASN A 119 -1.34 11.39 -20.21
C ASN A 119 -2.76 11.98 -20.34
N LYS A 120 -3.78 11.11 -20.30
CA LYS A 120 -5.17 11.53 -20.39
C LYS A 120 -5.67 11.97 -19.03
N GLN A 121 -6.24 13.18 -18.98
CA GLN A 121 -6.86 13.73 -17.77
C GLN A 121 -7.93 12.80 -17.19
N SER A 122 -8.74 12.15 -18.03
CA SER A 122 -9.76 11.19 -17.60
C SER A 122 -9.22 9.98 -16.82
N THR A 123 -7.94 9.63 -17.03
CA THR A 123 -7.26 8.51 -16.35
C THR A 123 -6.37 8.96 -15.20
N TRP A 124 -6.20 10.27 -15.02
CA TRP A 124 -5.24 10.84 -14.07
C TRP A 124 -5.48 10.37 -12.63
N LEU A 125 -6.72 10.39 -12.16
CA LEU A 125 -7.07 9.95 -10.81
C LEU A 125 -6.73 8.47 -10.59
N VAL A 126 -6.97 7.62 -11.58
CA VAL A 126 -6.65 6.19 -11.49
C VAL A 126 -5.14 6.00 -11.41
N THR A 127 -4.38 6.70 -12.25
CA THR A 127 -2.91 6.72 -12.20
C THR A 127 -2.41 7.17 -10.82
N TYR A 128 -2.96 8.27 -10.28
CA TYR A 128 -2.65 8.77 -8.94
C TYR A 128 -2.84 7.70 -7.86
N LEU A 129 -4.02 7.07 -7.84
CA LEU A 129 -4.37 6.06 -6.84
C LEU A 129 -3.47 4.82 -6.94
N VAL A 130 -3.17 4.38 -8.16
CA VAL A 130 -2.30 3.22 -8.40
C VAL A 130 -0.88 3.52 -7.92
N VAL A 131 -0.32 4.67 -8.30
CA VAL A 131 1.02 5.09 -7.84
C VAL A 131 1.06 5.19 -6.31
N PHE A 132 0.05 5.82 -5.69
CA PHE A 132 -0.05 5.91 -4.24
C PHE A 132 -0.05 4.52 -3.57
N ILE A 133 -0.87 3.59 -4.07
CA ILE A 133 -0.98 2.24 -3.52
C ILE A 133 0.36 1.50 -3.63
N LEU A 134 1.06 1.62 -4.77
CA LEU A 134 2.37 1.00 -4.98
C LEU A 134 3.43 1.58 -4.04
N LEU A 135 3.49 2.91 -3.88
CA LEU A 135 4.40 3.58 -2.95
C LEU A 135 4.12 3.17 -1.51
N HIS A 136 2.86 3.15 -1.10
CA HIS A 136 2.45 2.68 0.22
C HIS A 136 2.84 1.20 0.43
N ASN A 137 2.67 0.35 -0.58
CA ASN A 137 3.06 -1.05 -0.49
C ASN A 137 4.57 -1.21 -0.30
N THR A 138 5.38 -0.40 -0.99
CA THR A 138 6.84 -0.34 -0.76
C THR A 138 7.16 0.03 0.68
N ALA A 139 6.52 1.06 1.24
CA ALA A 139 6.72 1.46 2.63
C ALA A 139 6.38 0.32 3.61
N LEU A 140 5.30 -0.43 3.36
CA LEU A 140 4.89 -1.57 4.18
C LEU A 140 5.89 -2.73 4.12
N ILE A 141 6.44 -3.06 2.95
CA ILE A 141 7.46 -4.11 2.81
C ILE A 141 8.74 -3.69 3.54
N THR A 142 9.18 -2.44 3.38
CA THR A 142 10.35 -1.90 4.09
C THR A 142 10.15 -1.95 5.61
N ALA A 143 8.96 -1.58 6.10
CA ALA A 143 8.63 -1.65 7.52
C ALA A 143 8.61 -3.11 8.03
N HIS A 144 8.11 -4.05 7.23
CA HIS A 144 8.17 -5.48 7.54
C HIS A 144 9.62 -5.97 7.67
N ASP A 145 10.51 -5.61 6.75
CA ASP A 145 11.93 -5.95 6.83
C ASP A 145 12.62 -5.39 8.08
N ALA A 146 12.28 -4.17 8.48
CA ALA A 146 12.79 -3.56 9.71
C ALA A 146 12.25 -4.27 10.97
N GLY A 147 10.95 -4.55 11.00
CA GLY A 147 10.32 -5.30 12.08
C GLY A 147 10.90 -6.70 12.23
N TYR A 148 11.18 -7.38 11.12
CA TYR A 148 11.81 -8.70 11.11
C TYR A 148 13.24 -8.64 11.68
N ALA A 149 14.07 -7.68 11.24
CA ALA A 149 15.41 -7.51 11.78
C ALA A 149 15.40 -7.31 13.30
N LYS A 150 14.52 -6.43 13.79
CA LYS A 150 14.35 -6.17 15.22
C LYS A 150 13.89 -7.40 15.98
N LYS A 151 12.86 -8.11 15.47
CA LYS A 151 12.30 -9.32 16.09
C LYS A 151 13.34 -10.42 16.26
N HIS A 152 14.29 -10.52 15.32
CA HIS A 152 15.34 -11.53 15.32
C HIS A 152 16.69 -11.02 15.85
N GLY A 153 16.73 -9.85 16.50
CA GLY A 153 17.94 -9.33 17.15
C GLY A 153 19.09 -9.01 16.19
N MET A 154 18.80 -8.76 14.91
CA MET A 154 19.82 -8.45 13.92
C MET A 154 20.43 -7.06 14.19
N LYS A 155 21.76 -6.92 14.09
CA LYS A 155 22.48 -5.65 14.30
C LYS A 155 22.39 -4.65 13.12
N ARG A 156 21.40 -4.82 12.26
CA ARG A 156 21.19 -4.04 11.03
C ARG A 156 19.75 -3.55 10.97
N ARG A 157 19.50 -2.45 10.24
CA ARG A 157 18.18 -1.80 10.20
C ARG A 157 17.14 -2.66 9.50
N PHE A 158 17.53 -3.38 8.45
CA PHE A 158 16.62 -4.21 7.65
C PHE A 158 17.15 -5.63 7.54
N ALA A 159 16.24 -6.62 7.48
CA ALA A 159 16.65 -8.00 7.32
C ALA A 159 17.28 -8.25 5.94
N ARG A 160 16.82 -7.54 4.90
CA ARG A 160 17.31 -7.65 3.52
C ARG A 160 17.65 -6.27 2.95
N GLU A 161 18.77 -5.68 3.40
CA GLU A 161 19.17 -4.32 3.03
C GLU A 161 19.28 -4.09 1.51
N GLU A 162 19.88 -5.03 0.77
CA GLU A 162 19.98 -4.92 -0.68
C GLU A 162 18.59 -4.89 -1.36
N LYS A 163 17.64 -5.68 -0.87
CA LYS A 163 16.26 -5.65 -1.38
C LYS A 163 15.54 -4.36 -1.04
N VAL A 164 15.76 -3.81 0.15
CA VAL A 164 15.20 -2.50 0.52
C VAL A 164 15.75 -1.39 -0.38
N LYS A 165 17.05 -1.42 -0.72
CA LYS A 165 17.63 -0.49 -1.71
C LYS A 165 16.95 -0.60 -3.08
N GLU A 166 16.76 -1.83 -3.58
CA GLU A 166 16.04 -2.07 -4.84
C GLU A 166 14.59 -1.52 -4.78
N TYR A 167 13.88 -1.72 -3.68
CA TYR A 167 12.51 -1.20 -3.50
C TYR A 167 12.47 0.33 -3.52
N HIS A 168 13.39 0.99 -2.82
CA HIS A 168 13.49 2.44 -2.80
C HIS A 168 13.85 3.01 -4.18
N LEU A 169 14.79 2.38 -4.88
CA LEU A 169 15.13 2.76 -6.25
C LEU A 169 13.91 2.68 -7.17
N GLY A 170 13.16 1.57 -7.11
CA GLY A 170 11.93 1.40 -7.90
C GLY A 170 10.86 2.44 -7.57
N ALA A 171 10.65 2.72 -6.27
CA ALA A 171 9.72 3.76 -5.83
C ALA A 171 10.12 5.16 -6.34
N ASN A 172 11.41 5.49 -6.29
CA ASN A 172 11.94 6.76 -6.81
C ASN A 172 11.76 6.89 -8.32
N ILE A 173 12.00 5.81 -9.09
CA ILE A 173 11.78 5.81 -10.54
C ILE A 173 10.30 6.02 -10.85
N LEU A 174 9.41 5.31 -10.15
CA LEU A 174 7.97 5.45 -10.32
C LEU A 174 7.51 6.89 -10.03
N LEU A 175 7.99 7.46 -8.93
CA LEU A 175 7.65 8.81 -8.49
C LEU A 175 8.19 9.87 -9.47
N ALA A 176 9.44 9.72 -9.94
CA ALA A 176 10.02 10.60 -10.95
C ALA A 176 9.22 10.59 -12.26
N HIS A 177 8.82 9.41 -12.74
CA HIS A 177 7.98 9.29 -13.93
C HIS A 177 6.60 9.93 -13.72
N PHE A 178 6.02 9.77 -12.52
CA PHE A 178 4.75 10.41 -12.19
C PHE A 178 4.85 11.95 -12.18
N HIS A 179 5.90 12.51 -11.58
CA HIS A 179 6.14 13.96 -11.62
C HIS A 179 6.36 14.48 -13.04
N TYR A 180 7.08 13.73 -13.88
CA TYR A 180 7.28 14.07 -15.28
C TYR A 180 5.94 14.16 -16.03
N CYS A 181 5.06 13.16 -15.90
CA CYS A 181 3.73 13.17 -16.50
C CYS A 181 2.85 14.33 -16.02
N ASN A 182 3.04 14.75 -14.76
CA ASN A 182 2.33 15.87 -14.14
C ASN A 182 2.98 17.24 -14.41
N LYS A 183 3.87 17.34 -15.40
CA LYS A 183 4.54 18.59 -15.78
C LYS A 183 5.28 19.28 -14.61
N GLY A 184 5.84 18.48 -13.69
CA GLY A 184 6.55 19.00 -12.53
C GLY A 184 5.64 19.50 -11.40
N ILE A 185 4.34 19.25 -11.45
CA ILE A 185 3.49 19.33 -10.26
C ILE A 185 3.76 18.08 -9.42
N TYR A 186 3.76 18.25 -8.10
CA TYR A 186 4.09 17.21 -7.13
C TYR A 186 2.85 16.83 -6.29
N PRO A 187 1.89 16.02 -6.80
CA PRO A 187 0.68 15.62 -6.07
C PRO A 187 0.90 14.78 -4.80
N PHE A 188 2.13 14.60 -4.35
CA PHE A 188 2.42 13.98 -3.06
C PHE A 188 3.24 14.91 -2.15
N SER A 189 3.52 16.13 -2.59
CA SER A 189 4.22 17.16 -1.81
C SER A 189 3.23 18.00 -1.00
N GLU A 190 3.69 18.50 0.14
CA GLU A 190 3.00 19.50 0.96
C GLU A 190 2.74 20.80 0.18
N ASP A 191 3.65 21.18 -0.72
CA ASP A 191 3.62 22.41 -1.51
C ASP A 191 2.59 22.41 -2.65
N CYS A 192 1.99 21.25 -2.95
CA CYS A 192 1.02 21.13 -4.04
C CYS A 192 -0.31 21.78 -3.64
N LYS A 193 -0.73 22.79 -4.40
CA LYS A 193 -1.98 23.53 -4.12
C LYS A 193 -3.17 22.78 -4.70
N ASP A 194 -4.31 22.97 -4.06
CA ASP A 194 -5.58 22.35 -4.47
C ASP A 194 -5.97 22.77 -5.91
N GLN A 195 -5.58 23.97 -6.32
CA GLN A 195 -5.76 24.47 -7.69
C GLN A 195 -4.91 23.70 -8.72
N ASP A 196 -3.70 23.28 -8.35
CA ASP A 196 -2.82 22.50 -9.23
C ASP A 196 -3.42 21.11 -9.46
N LEU A 197 -3.97 20.50 -8.40
CA LEU A 197 -4.66 19.21 -8.47
C LEU A 197 -5.94 19.28 -9.31
N ARG A 198 -6.74 20.35 -9.16
CA ARG A 198 -7.93 20.59 -9.97
C ARG A 198 -7.59 20.70 -11.46
N THR A 199 -6.50 21.40 -11.77
CA THR A 199 -6.00 21.57 -13.13
C THR A 199 -5.55 20.24 -13.74
N LEU A 200 -4.78 19.45 -12.98
CA LEU A 200 -4.30 18.14 -13.42
C LEU A 200 -5.43 17.12 -13.62
N ALA A 201 -6.42 17.14 -12.73
CA ALA A 201 -7.48 16.14 -12.70
C ALA A 201 -8.70 16.50 -13.56
N GLY A 202 -8.82 17.74 -14.04
CA GLY A 202 -9.98 18.17 -14.85
C GLY A 202 -11.28 18.14 -14.10
N LEU A 203 -11.28 18.67 -12.89
CA LEU A 203 -12.37 18.48 -11.95
C LEU A 203 -13.51 19.46 -12.24
N ASP A 204 -14.59 18.96 -12.85
CA ASP A 204 -15.94 19.47 -12.56
C ASP A 204 -16.42 18.90 -11.21
N GLU A 205 -17.34 19.61 -10.57
CA GLU A 205 -17.73 19.67 -9.14
C GLU A 205 -17.83 18.35 -8.31
N GLU A 206 -17.70 17.15 -8.89
CA GLU A 206 -17.87 15.87 -8.18
C GLU A 206 -16.57 15.21 -7.64
N LYS A 207 -15.49 15.98 -7.45
CA LYS A 207 -14.19 15.41 -6.98
C LYS A 207 -13.40 16.30 -6.01
N ASP A 208 -14.09 17.08 -5.17
CA ASP A 208 -13.50 17.87 -4.08
C ASP A 208 -12.72 17.05 -3.03
N GLN A 209 -12.83 15.72 -3.07
CA GLN A 209 -12.22 14.82 -2.10
C GLN A 209 -10.71 14.62 -2.29
N ILE A 210 -10.13 14.88 -3.48
CA ILE A 210 -8.66 14.81 -3.70
C ILE A 210 -7.97 16.02 -3.05
N CYS A 211 -8.60 17.18 -3.11
CA CYS A 211 -8.15 18.38 -2.40
C CYS A 211 -8.28 18.18 -0.88
N ALA A 212 -9.41 17.61 -0.42
CA ALA A 212 -9.56 17.20 0.97
C ALA A 212 -8.54 16.14 1.42
N HIS A 213 -8.13 15.23 0.51
CA HIS A 213 -7.10 14.22 0.70
C HIS A 213 -5.71 14.82 0.95
N HIS A 214 -5.32 15.87 0.20
CA HIS A 214 -4.10 16.66 0.48
C HIS A 214 -4.20 17.47 1.77
N HIS A 215 -5.36 18.08 2.05
CA HIS A 215 -5.55 18.85 3.27
C HIS A 215 -5.38 17.99 4.53
N GLN A 216 -5.85 16.73 4.50
CA GLN A 216 -5.67 15.78 5.61
C GLN A 216 -4.22 15.31 5.79
N LEU A 217 -3.43 15.18 4.71
CA LEU A 217 -1.97 14.94 4.79
C LEU A 217 -1.28 16.08 5.55
N ARG A 218 -1.53 17.33 5.15
CA ARG A 218 -0.96 18.53 5.79
C ARG A 218 -1.31 18.63 7.29
N GLN A 219 -2.55 18.28 7.68
CA GLN A 219 -2.98 18.30 9.08
C GLN A 219 -2.35 17.18 9.92
N ALA A 220 -2.16 15.98 9.36
CA ALA A 220 -1.55 14.84 10.07
C ALA A 220 -0.06 15.05 10.35
N GLU A 221 0.67 15.70 9.43
CA GLU A 221 2.08 16.06 9.62
C GLU A 221 2.24 17.21 10.63
N SER A 222 1.38 18.23 10.56
CA SER A 222 1.34 19.32 11.54
C SER A 222 1.08 18.81 12.97
N ALA A 223 0.29 17.73 13.12
CA ALA A 223 0.04 17.07 14.40
C ALA A 223 1.20 16.14 14.86
N GLY A 224 2.02 15.66 13.92
CA GLY A 224 3.19 14.79 14.18
C GLY A 224 4.49 15.56 14.50
N VAL A 225 4.57 16.84 14.16
CA VAL A 225 5.73 17.71 14.47
C VAL A 225 5.75 18.19 15.94
N GLY A 226 4.69 17.87 16.72
CA GLY A 226 4.57 18.25 18.12
C GLY A 226 4.76 17.10 19.11
N ARG A 227 5.97 16.53 19.24
CA ARG A 227 6.62 15.98 20.47
C ARG A 227 7.58 14.83 20.15
N ASP A 228 8.86 15.18 19.99
CA ASP A 228 9.94 14.50 20.71
C ASP A 228 11.05 15.51 21.03
N PRO A 229 11.17 15.99 22.29
CA PRO A 229 12.22 16.93 22.67
C PRO A 229 13.61 16.28 22.81
N THR A 230 13.76 14.96 22.59
CA THR A 230 15.00 14.26 22.98
C THR A 230 15.99 13.92 21.87
N SER A 231 15.68 14.17 20.59
CA SER A 231 16.65 13.96 19.51
C SER A 231 17.47 15.22 19.17
N ARG A 232 18.05 15.85 20.19
CA ARG A 232 19.24 16.71 20.06
C ARG A 232 20.14 16.52 21.29
N ARG A 233 20.97 15.48 21.25
CA ARG A 233 22.39 15.45 21.68
C ARG A 233 22.86 14.01 21.84
N VAL A 234 24.07 13.78 21.30
CA VAL A 234 24.94 12.60 21.34
C VAL A 234 24.60 11.50 20.33
#